data_AF-A0A9D4T593-F1
#
_entry.id   AF-A0A9D4T593-F1
#
_cell.length_a   1.000
_cell.length_b   1.000
_cell.length_c   1.000
_cell.angle_alpha   90.00
_cell.angle_beta   90.00
_cell.angle_gamma   90.00
#
_symmetry.space_group_name_H-M   'P 1'
#
loop_
_entity.id
_entity.type
_entity.pdbx_description
1 polymer ?
#
loop_
_entity_poly.entity_id
_entity_poly.type
_entity_poly.pdbx_seq_one_letter_code
_entity_poly.pdbx_strand_id
1 'polypeptide(L)'
;MKEDSVMRLTHLFAISHVTYVAVFHNWTVTEREKLNTLIRKTYKIALGLLVSTSSTRLLQLGVYNMLEEIADAQRVSQLERMSLTATGRQILQKLGLNYHVQHGQKEAIPHDIGDTLIVAPLPPNMHPERNGGRHQARAKALLSCFGGEKTARFVDVAE
;
A
#
# COMPACT_ATOMS: atom_id res chain seq x y z
N MET A 1 -15.99 18.06 3.95
CA MET A 1 -14.88 17.08 4.03
C MET A 1 -13.73 17.60 3.18
N LYS A 2 -12.47 17.43 3.60
CA LYS A 2 -11.32 17.80 2.76
C LYS A 2 -11.18 16.80 1.61
N GLU A 3 -10.61 17.24 0.49
CA GLU A 3 -10.41 16.44 -0.72
C GLU A 3 -9.76 15.08 -0.42
N ASP A 4 -8.68 15.08 0.36
CA ASP A 4 -7.97 13.87 0.79
C ASP A 4 -8.90 12.88 1.53
N SER A 5 -9.79 13.36 2.40
CA SER A 5 -10.75 12.49 3.10
C SER A 5 -11.75 11.84 2.15
N VAL A 6 -12.20 12.56 1.12
CA VAL A 6 -13.14 12.03 0.11
C VAL A 6 -12.44 11.01 -0.79
N MET A 7 -11.18 11.27 -1.15
CA MET A 7 -10.34 10.35 -1.90
C MET A 7 -10.09 9.04 -1.14
N ARG A 8 -9.77 9.14 0.16
CA ARG A 8 -9.64 7.97 1.04
C ARG A 8 -10.95 7.17 1.09
N LEU A 9 -12.10 7.82 1.26
CA LEU A 9 -13.40 7.13 1.23
C LEU A 9 -13.65 6.44 -0.11
N THR A 10 -13.35 7.12 -1.21
CA THR A 10 -13.52 6.57 -2.56
C THR A 10 -12.69 5.32 -2.75
N HIS A 11 -11.43 5.36 -2.31
CA HIS A 11 -10.55 4.19 -2.34
C HIS A 11 -11.08 3.06 -1.46
N LEU A 12 -11.45 3.36 -0.21
CA LEU A 12 -11.90 2.39 0.79
C LEU A 12 -13.22 1.70 0.45
N PHE A 13 -14.14 2.36 -0.26
CA PHE A 13 -15.46 1.80 -0.56
C PHE A 13 -15.62 1.35 -2.02
N ALA A 14 -15.13 2.15 -2.98
CA ALA A 14 -15.30 1.81 -4.39
C ALA A 14 -14.16 0.92 -4.88
N ILE A 15 -12.92 1.37 -4.70
CA ILE A 15 -11.76 0.67 -5.27
C ILE A 15 -11.50 -0.65 -4.55
N SER A 16 -11.62 -0.70 -3.22
CA SER A 16 -11.51 -1.96 -2.47
C SER A 16 -12.46 -3.05 -3.00
N HIS A 17 -13.71 -2.68 -3.32
CA HIS A 17 -14.70 -3.60 -3.85
C HIS A 17 -14.35 -4.05 -5.27
N VAL A 18 -13.87 -3.13 -6.12
CA VAL A 18 -13.36 -3.46 -7.46
C VAL A 18 -12.18 -4.42 -7.36
N THR A 19 -11.20 -4.13 -6.49
CA THR A 19 -10.02 -4.98 -6.27
C THR A 19 -10.40 -6.38 -5.77
N TYR A 20 -11.41 -6.49 -4.92
CA TYR A 20 -11.84 -7.77 -4.37
C TYR A 20 -12.65 -8.60 -5.36
N VAL A 21 -13.66 -8.01 -6.02
CA VAL A 21 -14.60 -8.76 -6.86
C VAL A 21 -14.17 -8.77 -8.32
N ALA A 22 -13.85 -7.60 -8.87
CA ALA A 22 -13.69 -7.44 -10.31
C ALA A 22 -12.37 -8.03 -10.83
N VAL A 23 -11.30 -8.03 -10.04
CA VAL A 23 -9.99 -8.50 -10.49
C VAL A 23 -9.98 -9.99 -10.88
N PHE A 24 -10.77 -10.83 -10.21
CA PHE A 24 -10.73 -12.28 -10.43
C PHE A 24 -11.74 -12.79 -11.45
N HIS A 25 -12.57 -11.91 -12.01
CA HIS A 25 -13.61 -12.29 -12.95
C HIS A 25 -13.15 -12.14 -14.41
N ASN A 26 -13.55 -13.09 -15.26
CA ASN A 26 -13.25 -13.07 -16.69
C ASN A 26 -14.23 -12.16 -17.44
N TRP A 27 -13.95 -10.85 -17.42
CA TRP A 27 -14.78 -9.85 -18.08
C TRP A 27 -14.61 -9.83 -19.60
N THR A 28 -15.72 -9.65 -20.31
CA THR A 28 -15.69 -9.24 -21.71
C THR A 28 -15.09 -7.84 -21.87
N VAL A 29 -14.61 -7.52 -23.07
CA VAL A 29 -14.00 -6.20 -23.36
C VAL A 29 -14.97 -5.05 -23.03
N THR A 30 -16.25 -5.24 -23.35
CA THR A 30 -17.28 -4.21 -23.12
C THR A 30 -17.59 -4.01 -21.63
N GLU A 31 -17.55 -5.08 -20.83
CA GLU A 31 -17.74 -4.99 -19.38
C GLU A 31 -16.56 -4.32 -18.69
N ARG A 32 -15.32 -4.61 -19.15
CA ARG A 32 -14.13 -3.92 -18.65
C ARG A 32 -14.19 -2.43 -18.88
N GLU A 33 -14.59 -2.00 -20.07
CA GLU A 33 -14.70 -0.57 -20.38
C GLU A 33 -15.79 0.13 -19.55
N LYS A 34 -16.88 -0.58 -19.22
CA LYS A 34 -17.90 -0.09 -18.28
C LYS A 34 -17.32 0.11 -16.88
N LEU A 35 -16.54 -0.85 -16.36
CA LEU A 35 -15.87 -0.73 -15.07
C LEU A 35 -14.84 0.41 -15.06
N ASN A 36 -14.02 0.52 -16.08
CA ASN A 36 -13.07 1.64 -16.24
C ASN A 36 -13.78 2.99 -16.29
N THR A 37 -14.94 3.06 -16.95
CA THR A 37 -15.78 4.26 -16.96
C THR A 37 -16.33 4.58 -15.58
N LEU A 38 -16.77 3.57 -14.81
CA LEU A 38 -17.25 3.76 -13.44
C LEU A 38 -16.13 4.25 -12.52
N ILE A 39 -14.97 3.60 -12.52
CA ILE A 39 -13.79 4.01 -11.74
C ILE A 39 -13.47 5.48 -12.01
N ARG A 40 -13.35 5.85 -13.28
CA ARG A 40 -13.08 7.24 -13.70
C ARG A 40 -14.13 8.23 -13.22
N LYS A 41 -15.43 7.87 -13.32
CA LYS A 41 -16.52 8.73 -12.85
C LYS A 41 -16.45 8.93 -11.34
N THR A 42 -16.19 7.87 -10.58
CA THR A 42 -16.10 7.95 -9.12
C THR A 42 -14.97 8.90 -8.70
N TYR A 43 -13.80 8.81 -9.32
CA TYR A 43 -12.69 9.72 -9.03
C TYR A 43 -12.97 11.17 -9.44
N LYS A 44 -13.62 11.40 -10.60
CA LYS A 44 -14.04 12.75 -11.00
C LYS A 44 -15.01 13.36 -9.98
N ILE A 45 -15.97 12.57 -9.49
CA ILE A 45 -16.94 13.01 -8.46
C ILE A 45 -16.21 13.33 -7.15
N ALA A 46 -15.29 12.46 -6.72
CA ALA A 46 -14.51 12.64 -5.50
C ALA A 46 -13.70 13.95 -5.51
N LEU A 47 -13.16 14.31 -6.67
CA LEU A 47 -12.39 15.55 -6.90
C LEU A 47 -13.26 16.78 -7.24
N GLY A 48 -14.59 16.64 -7.30
CA GLY A 48 -15.48 17.73 -7.69
C GLY A 48 -15.33 18.18 -9.15
N LEU A 49 -14.80 17.32 -10.02
CA LEU A 49 -14.56 17.61 -11.42
C LEU A 49 -15.81 17.38 -12.26
N LEU A 50 -15.97 18.20 -13.30
CA LEU A 50 -17.01 18.02 -14.30
C LEU A 50 -16.81 16.71 -15.07
N VAL A 51 -17.92 16.11 -15.52
CA VAL A 51 -17.88 14.86 -16.31
C VAL A 51 -17.09 15.05 -17.60
N SER A 52 -17.13 16.26 -18.18
CA SER A 52 -16.42 16.67 -19.39
C SER A 52 -14.90 16.82 -19.22
N THR A 53 -14.36 16.81 -17.99
CA THR A 53 -12.92 16.92 -17.76
C THR A 53 -12.15 15.82 -18.48
N SER A 54 -11.01 16.15 -19.10
CA SER A 54 -10.23 15.22 -19.91
C SER A 54 -9.79 13.97 -19.11
N SER A 55 -10.29 12.82 -19.54
CA SER A 55 -9.96 11.51 -18.96
C SER A 55 -8.51 11.12 -19.19
N THR A 56 -7.95 11.48 -20.35
CA THR A 56 -6.58 11.15 -20.72
C THR A 56 -5.57 11.90 -19.88
N ARG A 57 -5.82 13.19 -19.59
CA ARG A 57 -4.97 13.98 -18.68
C ARG A 57 -5.03 13.44 -17.25
N LEU A 58 -6.21 13.06 -16.76
CA LEU A 58 -6.35 12.50 -15.40
C LEU A 58 -5.59 11.18 -15.25
N LEU A 59 -5.59 10.33 -16.27
CA LEU A 59 -4.79 9.12 -16.30
C LEU A 59 -3.29 9.43 -16.31
N GLN A 60 -2.84 10.39 -17.15
CA GLN A 60 -1.43 10.81 -17.20
C GLN A 60 -0.93 11.39 -15.88
N LEU A 61 -1.81 12.02 -15.11
CA LEU A 61 -1.51 12.52 -13.77
C LEU A 61 -1.47 11.41 -12.70
N GLY A 62 -1.84 10.18 -13.04
CA GLY A 62 -1.88 9.05 -12.09
C GLY A 62 -2.98 9.17 -11.04
N VAL A 63 -4.07 9.90 -11.33
CA VAL A 63 -5.16 10.14 -10.37
C VAL A 63 -5.93 8.86 -10.04
N TYR A 64 -6.04 7.96 -11.01
CA TYR A 64 -6.71 6.68 -10.87
C TYR A 64 -6.04 5.64 -11.75
N ASN A 65 -6.16 4.38 -11.34
CA ASN A 65 -5.72 3.22 -12.11
C ASN A 65 -6.91 2.59 -12.84
N MET A 66 -6.66 2.02 -14.01
CA MET A 66 -7.62 1.17 -14.72
C MET A 66 -7.76 -0.19 -14.03
N LEU A 67 -8.84 -0.90 -14.35
CA LEU A 67 -9.12 -2.23 -13.85
C LEU A 67 -7.95 -3.19 -14.14
N GLU A 68 -7.36 -3.10 -15.32
CA GLU A 68 -6.20 -3.88 -15.73
C GLU A 68 -5.00 -3.65 -14.80
N GLU A 69 -4.68 -2.39 -14.52
CA GLU A 69 -3.58 -2.02 -13.62
C GLU A 69 -3.84 -2.47 -12.17
N ILE A 70 -5.09 -2.35 -11.71
CA ILE A 70 -5.51 -2.85 -10.39
C ILE A 70 -5.39 -4.37 -10.34
N ALA A 71 -5.79 -5.07 -11.41
CA ALA A 71 -5.71 -6.52 -11.50
C ALA A 71 -4.27 -7.02 -11.52
N ASP A 72 -3.39 -6.34 -12.25
CA ASP A 72 -1.97 -6.64 -12.31
C ASP A 72 -1.29 -6.42 -10.96
N ALA A 73 -1.55 -5.28 -10.31
CA ALA A 73 -1.04 -4.99 -8.97
C ALA A 73 -1.48 -6.06 -7.96
N GLN A 74 -2.76 -6.45 -8.02
CA GLN A 74 -3.29 -7.49 -7.14
C GLN A 74 -2.69 -8.87 -7.46
N ARG A 75 -2.51 -9.21 -8.74
CA ARG A 75 -1.85 -10.45 -9.16
C ARG A 75 -0.42 -10.52 -8.63
N VAL A 76 0.34 -9.44 -8.75
CA VAL A 76 1.70 -9.34 -8.21
C VAL A 76 1.71 -9.55 -6.70
N SER A 77 0.82 -8.88 -5.96
CA SER A 77 0.71 -9.05 -4.51
C SER A 77 0.40 -10.50 -4.10
N GLN A 78 -0.47 -11.17 -4.85
CA GLN A 78 -0.80 -12.58 -4.62
C GLN A 78 0.38 -13.51 -4.91
N LEU A 79 1.10 -13.30 -6.00
CA LEU A 79 2.29 -14.07 -6.34
C LEU A 79 3.40 -13.89 -5.29
N GLU A 80 3.64 -12.65 -4.85
CA GLU A 80 4.57 -12.32 -3.77
C GLU A 80 4.19 -13.09 -2.49
N ARG A 81 2.93 -12.99 -2.07
CA ARG A 81 2.41 -13.71 -0.89
C ARG A 81 2.57 -15.22 -0.99
N MET A 82 2.29 -15.80 -2.16
CA MET A 82 2.44 -17.24 -2.38
C MET A 82 3.91 -17.67 -2.31
N SER A 83 4.81 -16.84 -2.81
CA SER A 83 6.25 -17.12 -2.80
C SER A 83 6.84 -17.24 -1.39
N LEU A 84 6.25 -16.54 -0.41
CA LEU A 84 6.71 -16.55 0.98
C LEU A 84 6.46 -17.88 1.71
N THR A 85 5.44 -18.65 1.32
CA THR A 85 5.06 -19.88 2.00
C THR A 85 5.53 -21.13 1.26
N ALA A 86 5.88 -22.19 1.99
CA ALA A 86 6.31 -23.46 1.37
C ALA A 86 5.22 -24.05 0.47
N THR A 87 3.97 -24.06 0.93
CA THR A 87 2.81 -24.53 0.16
C THR A 87 2.57 -23.66 -1.06
N GLY A 88 2.63 -22.33 -0.93
CA GLY A 88 2.45 -21.42 -2.06
C GLY A 88 3.53 -21.62 -3.14
N ARG A 89 4.81 -21.78 -2.76
CA ARG A 89 5.89 -22.12 -3.69
C ARG A 89 5.64 -23.42 -4.45
N GLN A 90 5.16 -24.47 -3.76
CA GLN A 90 4.81 -25.73 -4.41
C GLN A 90 3.66 -25.56 -5.42
N ILE A 91 2.65 -24.76 -5.10
CA ILE A 91 1.55 -24.46 -6.03
C ILE A 91 2.06 -23.71 -7.26
N LEU A 92 2.88 -22.67 -7.07
CA LEU A 92 3.48 -21.90 -8.17
C LEU A 92 4.31 -22.79 -9.08
N GLN A 93 5.13 -23.69 -8.51
CA GLN A 93 5.92 -24.66 -9.28
C GLN A 93 5.04 -25.61 -10.10
N LYS A 94 3.95 -26.13 -9.52
CA LYS A 94 3.00 -27.00 -10.23
C LYS A 94 2.30 -26.29 -11.39
N LEU A 95 2.06 -24.99 -11.25
CA LEU A 95 1.48 -24.15 -12.30
C LEU A 95 2.52 -23.67 -13.33
N GLY A 96 3.81 -23.99 -13.15
CA GLY A 96 4.89 -23.52 -14.01
C GLY A 96 5.15 -22.00 -13.91
N LEU A 97 4.70 -21.36 -12.83
CA LEU A 97 4.85 -19.92 -12.62
C LEU A 97 6.13 -19.63 -11.83
N ASN A 98 7.17 -19.18 -12.53
CA ASN A 98 8.42 -18.75 -11.92
C ASN A 98 8.32 -17.29 -11.46
N TYR A 99 7.85 -17.07 -10.25
CA TYR A 99 7.84 -15.75 -9.63
C TYR A 99 9.15 -15.51 -8.86
N HIS A 100 9.92 -14.53 -9.31
CA HIS A 100 11.08 -14.04 -8.58
C HIS A 100 10.58 -12.92 -7.66
N VAL A 101 10.75 -13.12 -6.37
CA VAL A 101 10.38 -12.19 -5.30
C VAL A 101 10.85 -10.78 -5.68
N GLN A 102 9.97 -9.78 -5.65
CA GLN A 102 10.35 -8.42 -6.06
C GLN A 102 11.33 -7.77 -5.06
N HIS A 103 11.31 -8.26 -3.82
CA HIS A 103 12.29 -7.93 -2.81
C HIS A 103 13.42 -8.95 -2.84
N GLY A 104 14.67 -8.47 -2.80
CA GLY A 104 15.84 -9.34 -2.67
C GLY A 104 15.72 -10.29 -1.48
N GLN A 105 16.52 -11.36 -1.46
CA GLN A 105 16.55 -12.27 -0.32
C GLN A 105 16.73 -11.47 0.98
N LYS A 106 15.74 -11.55 1.87
CA LYS A 106 15.85 -11.00 3.21
C LYS A 106 16.74 -11.95 4.00
N GLU A 107 17.95 -11.52 4.30
CA GLU A 107 18.83 -12.26 5.18
C GLU A 107 18.38 -12.05 6.63
N ALA A 108 18.42 -13.13 7.42
CA ALA A 108 18.24 -12.99 8.85
C ALA A 108 19.36 -12.12 9.41
N ILE A 109 19.02 -11.16 10.27
CA ILE A 109 20.04 -10.37 10.98
C ILE A 109 20.87 -11.37 11.81
N PRO A 110 22.19 -11.44 11.61
CA PRO A 110 23.08 -12.27 12.43
C PRO A 110 22.85 -12.02 13.92
N HIS A 111 22.86 -13.09 14.74
CA HIS A 111 22.44 -13.01 16.15
C HIS A 111 23.29 -12.03 16.96
N ASP A 112 24.59 -11.97 16.66
CA ASP A 112 25.57 -11.02 17.20
C ASP A 112 25.19 -9.57 16.93
N ILE A 113 24.62 -9.28 15.75
CA ILE A 113 24.12 -7.94 15.42
C ILE A 113 22.77 -7.71 16.12
N GLY A 114 21.87 -8.69 16.06
CA GLY A 114 20.53 -8.62 16.66
C GLY A 114 20.56 -8.27 18.15
N ASP A 115 21.48 -8.88 18.91
CA ASP A 115 21.59 -8.67 20.36
C ASP A 115 22.13 -7.28 20.73
N THR A 116 22.84 -6.62 19.79
CA THR A 116 23.35 -5.25 20.00
C THR A 116 22.32 -4.17 19.63
N LEU A 117 21.26 -4.53 18.89
CA LEU A 117 20.23 -3.59 18.46
C LEU A 117 19.21 -3.36 19.58
N ILE A 118 19.29 -2.19 20.21
CA ILE A 118 18.29 -1.75 21.19
C ILE A 118 17.15 -1.04 20.46
N VAL A 119 16.04 -1.76 20.23
CA VAL A 119 14.81 -1.18 19.64
C VAL A 119 13.84 -0.79 20.76
N ALA A 120 13.67 0.52 20.97
CA ALA A 120 12.72 1.02 21.96
C ALA A 120 11.27 0.80 21.49
N PRO A 121 10.46 -0.04 22.16
CA PRO A 121 9.10 -0.35 21.71
C PRO A 121 8.19 0.88 21.73
N LEU A 122 7.21 0.92 20.84
CA LEU A 122 6.20 1.97 20.82
C LEU A 122 5.28 1.81 22.05
N PRO A 123 5.10 2.86 22.89
CA PRO A 123 4.25 2.80 24.05
C PRO A 123 2.80 2.52 23.68
N PRO A 124 2.02 1.92 24.60
CA PRO A 124 0.59 1.74 24.38
C PRO A 124 -0.13 3.09 24.19
N ASN A 125 -1.19 3.07 23.38
CA ASN A 125 -2.01 4.23 23.06
C ASN A 125 -1.23 5.37 22.35
N MET A 126 -0.40 5.06 21.36
CA MET A 126 0.32 6.03 20.52
C MET A 126 -0.28 6.08 19.10
N HIS A 127 -1.59 6.34 18.97
CA HIS A 127 -2.19 6.53 17.64
C HIS A 127 -1.67 7.84 17.01
N PRO A 128 -1.15 7.83 15.76
CA PRO A 128 -0.53 9.00 15.12
C PRO A 128 -1.43 10.23 15.11
N GLU A 129 -2.68 10.07 14.67
CA GLU A 129 -3.62 11.18 14.53
C GLU A 129 -4.28 11.61 15.86
N ARG A 130 -4.77 10.66 16.67
CA ARG A 130 -5.49 10.96 17.92
C ARG A 130 -4.58 11.45 19.05
N ASN A 131 -3.33 10.99 19.09
CA ASN A 131 -2.40 11.24 20.21
C ASN A 131 -1.13 11.97 19.76
N GLY A 132 -1.24 12.90 18.81
CA GLY A 132 -0.11 13.63 18.23
C GLY A 132 0.80 14.34 19.25
N GLY A 133 0.23 14.91 20.32
CA GLY A 133 1.03 15.52 21.39
C GLY A 133 1.95 14.53 22.12
N ARG A 134 1.50 13.28 22.31
CA ARG A 134 2.31 12.22 22.93
C ARG A 134 3.41 11.74 22.00
N HIS A 135 3.12 11.66 20.69
CA HIS A 135 4.13 11.42 19.65
C HIS A 135 5.22 12.48 19.66
N GLN A 136 4.84 13.75 19.68
CA GLN A 136 5.80 14.85 19.71
C GLN A 136 6.63 14.87 20.98
N ALA A 137 6.02 14.65 22.15
CA ALA A 137 6.74 14.55 23.42
C ALA A 137 7.73 13.39 23.42
N ARG A 138 7.35 12.23 22.87
CA ARG A 138 8.25 11.08 22.73
C ARG A 138 9.40 11.36 21.78
N ALA A 139 9.14 11.96 20.62
CA ALA A 139 10.20 12.32 19.68
C ALA A 139 11.24 13.26 20.32
N LYS A 140 10.78 14.27 21.06
CA LYS A 140 11.65 15.16 21.84
C LYS A 140 12.46 14.42 22.90
N ALA A 141 11.84 13.50 23.63
CA ALA A 141 12.53 12.69 24.64
C ALA A 141 13.60 11.77 24.02
N LEU A 142 13.28 11.09 22.91
CA LEU A 142 14.24 10.25 22.19
C LEU A 142 15.41 11.06 21.63
N LEU A 143 15.14 12.24 21.06
CA LEU A 143 16.17 13.16 20.59
C LEU A 143 17.05 13.68 21.74
N SER A 144 16.46 13.97 22.90
CA SER A 144 17.21 14.41 24.08
C SER A 144 18.10 13.30 24.64
N CYS A 145 17.65 12.05 24.63
CA CYS A 145 18.42 10.93 25.18
C CYS A 145 19.50 10.44 24.20
N PHE A 146 19.18 10.34 22.90
CA PHE A 146 20.01 9.64 21.92
C PHE A 146 20.49 10.53 20.76
N GLY A 147 20.07 11.80 20.69
CA GLY A 147 20.40 12.69 19.57
C GLY A 147 21.89 13.01 19.42
N GLY A 148 22.68 12.84 20.48
CA GLY A 148 24.14 12.97 20.44
C GLY A 148 24.88 11.69 20.06
N GLU A 149 24.21 10.54 20.00
CA GLU A 149 24.85 9.26 19.71
C GLU A 149 24.99 9.04 18.20
N LYS A 150 26.23 8.84 17.73
CA LYS A 150 26.53 8.57 16.32
C LYS A 150 25.95 7.25 15.82
N THR A 151 25.63 6.34 16.73
CA THR A 151 25.07 5.00 16.48
C THR A 151 23.55 5.00 16.50
N ALA A 152 22.90 6.05 17.04
CA ALA A 152 21.46 6.17 17.02
C ALA A 152 20.95 6.39 15.59
N ARG A 153 19.87 5.69 15.24
CA ARG A 153 19.17 5.83 13.96
C ARG A 153 17.69 6.06 14.25
N PHE A 154 17.15 7.15 13.72
CA PHE A 154 15.72 7.44 13.77
C PHE A 154 15.14 7.09 12.41
N VAL A 155 14.12 6.24 12.40
CA VAL A 155 13.42 5.84 11.18
C VAL A 155 11.98 6.31 11.35
N ASP A 156 11.46 6.97 10.32
CA ASP A 156 10.05 7.31 10.28
C ASP A 156 9.23 6.02 10.20
N VAL A 157 8.07 6.01 10.85
CA VAL A 157 7.12 4.91 10.67
C VAL A 157 6.69 4.94 9.21
N ALA A 158 7.14 3.98 8.42
CA ALA A 158 6.58 3.74 7.10
C ALA A 158 5.10 3.37 7.29
N GLU A 159 4.21 4.07 6.58
CA GLU A 159 2.79 3.69 6.44
C GLU A 159 2.64 2.30 5.81
#